data_AF-A0A1J3G6J2-F1
#
_entry.id   AF-A0A1J3G6J2-F1
#
_cell.length_a   1.000
_cell.length_b   1.000
_cell.length_c   1.000
_cell.angle_alpha   90.00
_cell.angle_beta   90.00
_cell.angle_gamma   90.00
#
_symmetry.space_group_name_H-M   'P 1'
#
loop_
_entity.id
_entity.type
_entity.pdbx_description
1 polymer ?
#
loop_
_entity_poly.entity_id
_entity_poly.type
_entity_poly.pdbx_seq_one_letter_code
_entity_poly.pdbx_strand_id
1 'polypeptide(L)' 'PSFLPIHLGKVLCYCRMVYLPMSYLYGKRFVGPITPLILKLREELHLQPYEKINWNKTRHLFAKEDMYTPHPLVQDLIW' A
#
# COMPACT_ATOMS: atom_id res chain seq x y z
N PRO A 1 3.72 -1.52 22.88
CA PRO A 1 4.46 -1.07 24.08
C PRO A 1 5.73 -0.30 23.71
N SER A 2 6.08 0.77 24.42
CA SER A 2 7.24 1.62 24.09
C SER A 2 8.58 0.89 24.16
N PHE A 3 8.66 -0.21 24.91
CA PHE A 3 9.87 -1.04 25.01
C PHE A 3 10.19 -1.82 23.73
N LEU A 4 9.21 -2.11 22.86
CA LEU A 4 9.45 -2.85 21.62
C LEU A 4 10.35 -2.05 20.66
N PRO A 5 11.22 -2.70 19.88
CA PRO A 5 12.09 -2.01 18.91
C PRO A 5 11.27 -1.35 17.80
N ILE A 6 10.20 -1.99 17.33
CA ILE A 6 9.30 -1.50 16.27
C ILE A 6 8.10 -0.77 16.88
N HIS A 7 8.37 0.22 17.74
CA HIS A 7 7.33 1.07 18.30
C HIS A 7 7.17 2.33 17.44
N LEU A 8 5.93 2.68 17.04
CA LEU A 8 5.66 3.86 16.19
C LEU A 8 6.22 5.17 16.78
N GLY A 9 6.30 5.27 18.11
CA GLY A 9 6.91 6.40 18.82
C GLY A 9 8.41 6.59 18.57
N LYS A 10 9.13 5.56 18.08
CA LYS A 10 10.55 5.59 17.74
C LYS A 10 10.80 5.80 16.23
N VAL A 11 9.75 5.75 15.41
CA VAL A 11 9.83 6.02 13.96
C VAL A 11 9.89 7.53 13.73
N LEU A 12 10.61 7.96 12.68
CA LEU A 12 10.68 9.35 12.22
C LEU A 12 9.30 10.01 12.19
N CYS A 13 9.22 11.26 12.65
CA CYS A 13 7.96 11.98 12.82
C CYS A 13 7.17 12.07 11.51
N TYR A 14 7.84 12.36 10.39
CA TYR A 14 7.22 12.44 9.06
C TYR A 14 6.60 11.10 8.64
N CYS A 15 7.33 9.99 8.77
CA CYS A 15 6.79 8.66 8.48
C CYS A 15 5.55 8.38 9.33
N ARG A 16 5.59 8.70 10.64
CA ARG A 16 4.45 8.50 11.54
C ARG A 16 3.22 9.31 11.11
N MET A 17 3.41 10.57 10.76
CA MET A 17 2.31 11.46 10.33
C MET A 17 1.62 10.95 9.06
N VAL A 18 2.35 10.31 8.15
CA VAL A 18 1.80 9.75 6.91
C VAL A 18 1.17 8.38 7.14
N TYR A 19 1.88 7.46 7.80
CA TYR A 19 1.41 6.08 7.95
C TYR A 19 0.24 5.95 8.92
N LEU A 20 0.11 6.80 9.94
CA LEU A 20 -1.00 6.71 10.90
C LEU A 20 -2.40 6.86 10.24
N PRO A 21 -2.71 7.92 9.47
CA PRO A 21 -3.99 8.02 8.79
C PRO A 21 -4.17 6.96 7.69
N MET A 22 -3.09 6.60 6.98
CA MET A 22 -3.11 5.51 5.98
C MET A 22 -3.51 4.16 6.62
N SER A 23 -2.91 3.81 7.76
CA SER A 23 -3.25 2.59 8.51
C SER A 23 -4.69 2.58 9.00
N TYR A 24 -5.21 3.74 9.43
CA TYR A 24 -6.63 3.85 9.83
C TYR A 24 -7.58 3.58 8.66
N LEU A 25 -7.34 4.20 7.50
CA LEU A 25 -8.15 3.97 6.30
C LEU A 25 -8.05 2.53 5.80
N TYR A 26 -6.83 1.97 5.81
CA TYR A 26 -6.60 0.57 5.45
C TYR A 26 -7.33 -0.39 6.38
N GLY A 27 -7.26 -0.17 7.70
CA GLY A 27 -7.96 -0.97 8.71
C GLY A 27 -9.47 -0.89 8.56
N LYS A 28 -10.02 0.29 8.26
CA LYS A 28 -11.44 0.48 7.96
C LYS A 28 -11.86 -0.09 6.61
N ARG A 29 -10.91 -0.43 5.73
CA ARG A 29 -11.16 -0.76 4.32
C ARG A 29 -12.02 0.31 3.64
N PHE A 30 -11.69 1.57 3.90
CA PHE A 30 -12.47 2.69 3.37
C PHE A 30 -12.39 2.71 1.84
N VAL A 31 -13.56 2.72 1.20
CA VAL A 31 -13.70 2.85 -0.25
C VAL A 31 -14.69 3.98 -0.53
N GLY A 32 -14.30 4.92 -1.41
CA GLY A 32 -15.18 5.99 -1.86
C GLY A 32 -16.29 5.49 -2.80
N PRO A 33 -17.25 6.36 -3.16
CA PRO A 33 -18.31 5.99 -4.11
C PRO A 33 -17.71 5.64 -5.47
N ILE A 34 -18.18 4.55 -6.08
CA ILE A 34 -17.76 4.15 -7.44
C ILE A 34 -18.53 5.00 -8.45
N THR A 35 -17.88 6.05 -8.94
CA THR A 35 -18.42 6.95 -9.95
C THR A 35 -18.15 6.43 -11.38
N PRO A 36 -18.86 6.93 -12.40
CA PRO A 36 -18.56 6.59 -13.80
C PRO A 36 -17.12 6.91 -14.21
N LEU A 37 -16.52 7.95 -13.62
CA LEU A 37 -15.11 8.28 -13.83
C LEU A 37 -14.19 7.17 -13.31
N ILE A 38 -14.46 6.62 -12.12
CA ILE A 38 -13.66 5.53 -11.55
C ILE A 38 -13.74 4.28 -12.43
N LEU A 39 -14.90 3.98 -13.01
CA LEU A 39 -15.05 2.85 -13.94
C LEU A 39 -14.16 3.02 -15.18
N LYS A 40 -14.15 4.22 -15.78
CA LYS A 40 -13.25 4.52 -16.91
C LYS A 40 -11.77 4.43 -16.54
N LEU A 41 -11.38 4.96 -15.38
CA LEU A 41 -10.00 4.88 -14.89
C LEU A 41 -9.53 3.44 -14.71
N ARG A 42 -10.42 2.52 -14.29
CA ARG A 42 -10.07 1.09 -14.16
C ARG A 42 -9.77 0.44 -15.50
N GLU A 43 -10.38 0.89 -16.58
CA GLU A 43 -10.10 0.40 -17.94
C GLU A 43 -8.82 1.03 -18.51
N GLU A 44 -8.58 2.31 -18.22
CA GLU A 44 -7.42 3.05 -18.74
C GLU A 44 -6.09 2.68 -18.05
N LEU A 45 -6.10 2.54 -16.72
CA LEU A 45 -4.88 2.38 -15.92
C LEU A 45 -4.34 0.93 -15.90
N HIS A 46 -5.14 -0.05 -16.32
CA HIS A 46 -4.80 -1.47 -16.20
C HIS A 46 -4.79 -2.17 -17.55
N LEU A 47 -3.75 -2.94 -17.81
CA LEU A 47 -3.58 -3.71 -19.05
C LEU A 47 -4.54 -4.92 -19.15
N GLN A 48 -5.15 -5.32 -18.03
CA GLN A 48 -6.02 -6.48 -17.92
C GLN A 48 -7.38 -6.05 -17.34
N PRO A 49 -8.47 -6.79 -17.65
CA PRO A 49 -9.78 -6.49 -17.07
C PRO A 49 -9.70 -6.42 -15.53
N TYR A 50 -10.19 -5.34 -14.95
CA TYR A 50 -10.08 -5.04 -13.52
C TYR A 50 -10.48 -6.20 -12.61
N GLU A 51 -11.54 -6.92 -12.98
CA GLU A 51 -12.09 -8.06 -12.24
C GLU A 51 -11.18 -9.31 -12.25
N LYS A 52 -10.29 -9.42 -13.24
CA LYS A 52 -9.37 -10.56 -13.38
C LYS A 52 -8.03 -10.34 -12.68
N ILE A 53 -7.78 -9.13 -12.15
CA ILE A 53 -6.52 -8.79 -11.49
C ILE A 53 -6.41 -9.52 -10.15
N ASN A 54 -5.34 -10.29 -9.98
CA ASN A 54 -5.02 -10.91 -8.70
C ASN A 54 -4.27 -9.92 -7.80
N TRP A 55 -5.01 -9.12 -7.04
CA TRP A 55 -4.47 -8.10 -6.13
C TRP A 55 -3.52 -8.64 -5.05
N ASN A 56 -3.65 -9.91 -4.67
CA ASN A 56 -2.75 -10.50 -3.68
C ASN A 56 -1.35 -10.74 -4.24
N LYS A 57 -1.26 -11.08 -5.53
CA LYS A 57 0.02 -11.26 -6.23
C LYS A 57 0.68 -9.93 -6.60
N THR A 58 -0.09 -8.85 -6.71
CA THR A 58 0.44 -7.54 -7.12
C THR A 58 1.09 -6.76 -5.97
N ARG A 59 1.03 -7.25 -4.72
CA ARG A 59 1.55 -6.54 -3.53
C ARG A 59 3.04 -6.22 -3.60
N HIS A 60 3.83 -7.03 -4.31
CA HIS A 60 5.27 -6.85 -4.49
C HIS A 60 5.64 -6.56 -5.95
N LEU A 61 4.66 -6.19 -6.79
CA LEU A 61 4.92 -5.79 -8.18
C LEU A 61 5.13 -4.28 -8.25
N PHE A 62 6.28 -3.88 -8.77
CA PHE A 62 6.64 -2.49 -9.04
C PHE A 62 7.59 -2.43 -10.24
N ALA A 63 7.65 -1.28 -10.91
CA ALA A 63 8.61 -1.05 -11.99
C ALA A 63 10.02 -1.05 -11.40
N LYS A 64 10.96 -1.76 -12.04
CA LYS A 64 12.33 -1.91 -11.50
C LYS A 64 13.06 -0.57 -11.47
N GLU A 65 12.69 0.30 -12.40
CA GLU A 65 13.23 1.63 -12.61
C GLU A 65 12.89 2.59 -11.46
N ASP A 66 11.76 2.38 -10.77
CA ASP A 66 11.29 3.23 -9.65
C ASP A 66 11.84 2.77 -8.29
N MET A 67 12.60 1.66 -8.25
CA MET A 67 13.09 1.07 -7.00
C MET A 67 14.32 1.79 -6.46
N TYR A 68 14.10 2.83 -5.65
CA TYR A 68 15.19 3.55 -4.97
C TYR A 68 15.72 2.81 -3.72
N THR A 69 14.83 2.19 -2.94
CA THR A 69 15.17 1.48 -1.69
C THR A 69 14.60 0.06 -1.72
N PRO A 70 15.42 -0.97 -2.00
CA PRO A 70 14.93 -2.34 -2.08
C PRO A 70 14.49 -2.85 -0.70
N HIS A 71 13.47 -3.70 -0.70
CA HIS A 71 12.97 -4.29 0.54
C HIS A 71 14.01 -5.22 1.18
N PRO A 72 14.27 -5.07 2.49
CA PRO A 72 15.04 -6.06 3.24
C PRO A 72 14.26 -7.37 3.37
N LEU A 73 14.97 -8.50 3.44
CA LEU A 73 14.36 -9.84 3.57
C LEU A 73 13.36 -9.96 4.73
N VAL A 74 13.63 -9.30 5.86
CA VAL A 74 12.71 -9.31 7.01
C VAL A 74 11.35 -8.68 6.69
N GLN A 75 11.32 -7.66 5.82
CA GLN A 75 10.10 -7.00 5.42
C GLN A 75 9.25 -7.92 4.53
N ASP A 76 9.86 -8.65 3.61
CA ASP A 76 9.16 -9.60 2.73
C ASP A 76 8.67 -10.86 3.48
N LEU A 77 9.26 -11.20 4.64
CA LEU A 77 8.80 -12.31 5.48
C LEU A 77 7.58 -11.94 6.34
N ILE A 78 7.45 -10.67 6.73
CA ILE A 78 6.38 -10.19 7.61
C ILE A 78 5.11 -9.85 6.82
N TRP A 79 5.24 -9.54 5.52
CA TRP A 79 4.19 -8.93 4.70
C TRP A 79 3.95 -9.70 3.39
#